data_AF-A0A7W6H7L0-F1
#
_entry.id   AF-A0A7W6H7L0-F1
#
_cell.length_a   1.000
_cell.length_b   1.000
_cell.length_c   1.000
_cell.angle_alpha   90.00
_cell.angle_beta   90.00
_cell.angle_gamma   90.00
#
_symmetry.space_group_name_H-M   'P 1'
#
loop_
_entity.id
_entity.type
_entity.pdbx_description
1 polymer ?
#
loop_
_entity_poly.entity_id
_entity_poly.type
_entity_poly.pdbx_seq_one_letter_code
_entity_poly.pdbx_strand_id
1 'polypeptide(L)'
;MARTAAGIARFTLVEAVSVIAGAMVGTLAVAFFGWLFLSIDFASIAAAPAHYVLALVTVAIFAALYAYLPGTPATLASLAVGILLPTVIAKFAFDSVQTLGTVLLLNLVFALVALSVYRFVHASGLVRRAAADVTDRT
;
A
#
# COMPACT_ATOMS: atom_id res chain seq x y z
N MET A 1 10.23 22.51 19.00
CA MET A 1 10.17 21.28 19.82
C MET A 1 11.09 20.24 19.21
N ALA A 2 12.21 19.94 19.88
CA ALA A 2 13.14 18.90 19.41
C ALA A 2 12.42 17.55 19.44
N ARG A 3 12.28 16.89 18.28
CA ARG A 3 11.79 15.51 18.21
C ARG A 3 12.84 14.63 18.90
N THR A 4 12.52 14.13 20.09
CA THR A 4 13.34 13.12 20.79
C THR A 4 13.52 11.90 19.89
N ALA A 5 14.67 11.22 19.94
CA ALA A 5 14.97 10.04 19.12
C ALA A 5 13.86 8.96 19.20
N ALA A 6 13.23 8.81 20.37
CA ALA A 6 12.07 7.93 20.58
C ALA A 6 10.83 8.32 19.74
N GLY A 7 10.59 9.61 19.53
CA GLY A 7 9.49 10.11 18.70
C GLY A 7 9.70 9.86 17.20
N ILE A 8 10.96 9.89 16.75
CA ILE A 8 11.33 9.56 15.36
C ILE A 8 11.16 8.05 15.14
N ALA A 9 11.71 7.21 16.02
CA ALA A 9 11.64 5.76 15.92
C ALA A 9 10.19 5.24 15.87
N ARG A 10 9.29 5.79 16.70
CA ARG A 10 7.88 5.41 16.72
C ARG A 10 7.13 5.85 15.46
N PHE A 11 7.42 7.03 14.92
CA PHE A 11 6.82 7.49 13.66
C PHE A 11 7.20 6.57 12.49
N THR A 12 8.51 6.28 12.37
CA THR A 12 9.02 5.36 11.34
C THR A 12 8.42 3.96 11.48
N LEU A 13 8.18 3.49 12.71
CA LEU A 13 7.53 2.20 12.96
C LEU A 13 6.08 2.18 12.43
N VAL A 14 5.28 3.19 12.76
CA VAL A 14 3.88 3.28 12.29
C VAL A 14 3.82 3.33 10.76
N GLU A 15 4.72 4.09 10.16
CA GLU A 15 4.85 4.20 8.71
C GLU A 15 5.23 2.86 8.08
N ALA A 16 6.26 2.17 8.60
CA ALA A 16 6.65 0.84 8.15
C ALA A 16 5.51 -0.18 8.28
N VAL A 17 4.80 -0.19 9.41
CA VAL A 17 3.64 -1.08 9.63
C VAL A 17 2.51 -0.77 8.64
N SER A 18 2.23 0.52 8.36
CA SER A 18 1.22 0.91 7.38
C SER A 18 1.57 0.47 5.96
N VAL A 19 2.86 0.55 5.59
CA VAL A 19 3.36 0.09 4.28
C VAL A 19 3.23 -1.44 4.17
N ILE A 20 3.70 -2.17 5.17
CA ILE A 20 3.65 -3.64 5.20
C ILE A 20 2.19 -4.11 5.16
N ALA A 21 1.32 -3.52 5.99
CA ALA A 21 -0.10 -3.88 6.02
C ALA A 21 -0.79 -3.60 4.68
N GLY A 22 -0.55 -2.42 4.08
CA GLY A 22 -1.10 -2.07 2.77
C GLY A 22 -0.64 -3.02 1.68
N ALA A 23 0.64 -3.37 1.66
CA ALA A 23 1.20 -4.31 0.68
C ALA A 23 0.63 -5.72 0.83
N MET A 24 0.61 -6.26 2.06
CA MET A 24 0.13 -7.62 2.32
C MET A 24 -1.36 -7.76 2.02
N VAL A 25 -2.18 -6.86 2.58
CA VAL A 25 -3.64 -6.90 2.40
C VAL A 25 -4.01 -6.60 0.96
N GLY A 26 -3.32 -5.65 0.31
CA GLY A 26 -3.51 -5.35 -1.11
C GLY A 26 -3.26 -6.56 -1.99
N THR A 27 -2.10 -7.22 -1.84
CA THR A 27 -1.75 -8.41 -2.64
C THR A 27 -2.73 -9.56 -2.43
N LEU A 28 -3.13 -9.82 -1.18
CA LEU A 28 -4.11 -10.87 -0.88
C LEU A 28 -5.49 -10.55 -1.45
N ALA A 29 -5.93 -9.30 -1.40
CA ALA A 29 -7.19 -8.87 -2.00
C ALA A 29 -7.19 -9.04 -3.53
N VAL A 30 -6.06 -8.75 -4.19
CA VAL A 30 -5.89 -8.99 -5.63
C VAL A 30 -5.96 -10.47 -5.95
N ALA A 31 -5.25 -11.31 -5.19
CA ALA A 31 -5.27 -12.75 -5.38
C ALA A 31 -6.69 -13.31 -5.21
N PHE A 32 -7.40 -12.87 -4.17
CA PHE A 32 -8.79 -13.26 -3.91
C PHE A 32 -9.74 -12.80 -5.02
N PHE A 33 -9.62 -11.54 -5.46
CA PHE A 33 -10.42 -10.99 -6.53
C PHE A 33 -10.17 -11.70 -7.87
N GLY A 34 -8.90 -11.92 -8.21
CA GLY A 34 -8.51 -12.63 -9.43
C GLY A 34 -9.03 -14.07 -9.44
N TRP A 35 -9.00 -14.74 -8.30
CA TRP A 35 -9.58 -16.07 -8.14
C TRP A 35 -11.10 -16.07 -8.32
N LEU A 36 -11.82 -15.17 -7.66
CA LEU A 36 -13.28 -15.16 -7.65
C LEU A 36 -13.90 -14.71 -8.99
N PHE A 37 -13.30 -13.72 -9.66
CA PHE A 37 -13.91 -13.06 -10.82
C PHE A 37 -13.20 -13.33 -12.15
N LEU A 38 -11.93 -13.74 -12.12
CA LEU A 38 -11.09 -13.86 -13.32
C LEU A 38 -10.54 -15.28 -13.52
N SER A 39 -10.93 -16.23 -12.68
CA SER A 39 -10.47 -17.63 -12.71
C SER A 39 -8.94 -17.77 -12.67
N ILE A 40 -8.26 -16.82 -12.02
CA ILE A 40 -6.81 -16.86 -11.84
C ILE A 40 -6.52 -17.71 -10.61
N ASP A 41 -5.52 -18.59 -10.69
CA ASP A 41 -5.14 -19.40 -9.53
C ASP A 41 -4.66 -18.51 -8.38
N PHE A 42 -5.28 -18.67 -7.21
CA PHE A 42 -4.96 -17.87 -6.03
C PHE A 42 -3.50 -18.05 -5.62
N ALA A 43 -3.00 -19.29 -5.65
CA ALA A 43 -1.63 -19.59 -5.23
C ALA A 43 -0.59 -18.94 -6.16
N SER A 44 -0.90 -18.84 -7.46
CA SER A 44 -0.03 -18.17 -8.43
C SER A 44 0.30 -16.71 -8.07
N ILE A 45 -0.62 -15.99 -7.40
CA ILE A 45 -0.42 -14.61 -6.95
C ILE A 45 0.01 -14.56 -5.48
N ALA A 46 -0.70 -15.29 -4.60
CA ALA A 46 -0.54 -15.20 -3.16
C ALA A 46 0.72 -15.89 -2.62
N ALA A 47 1.30 -16.86 -3.35
CA ALA A 47 2.52 -17.54 -2.93
C ALA A 47 3.77 -16.97 -3.61
N ALA A 48 3.62 -16.11 -4.63
CA ALA A 48 4.75 -15.60 -5.40
C ALA A 48 5.42 -14.39 -4.69
N PRO A 49 6.68 -14.52 -4.24
CA PRO A 49 7.36 -13.45 -3.49
C PRO A 49 7.51 -12.15 -4.28
N ALA A 50 7.62 -12.25 -5.61
CA ALA A 50 7.79 -11.11 -6.50
C ALA A 50 6.63 -10.10 -6.40
N HIS A 51 5.39 -10.57 -6.22
CA HIS A 51 4.22 -9.70 -6.08
C HIS A 51 4.23 -8.93 -4.75
N TYR A 52 4.72 -9.53 -3.66
CA TYR A 52 4.85 -8.84 -2.38
C TYR A 52 5.95 -7.80 -2.39
N VAL A 53 7.09 -8.08 -3.03
CA VAL A 53 8.17 -7.10 -3.18
C VAL A 53 7.68 -5.89 -3.99
N LEU A 54 7.01 -6.14 -5.12
CA LEU A 54 6.42 -5.09 -5.93
C LEU A 54 5.37 -4.27 -5.16
N ALA A 55 4.50 -4.94 -4.40
CA ALA A 55 3.51 -4.29 -3.56
C ALA A 55 4.17 -3.41 -2.48
N LEU A 56 5.22 -3.91 -1.82
CA LEU A 56 5.97 -3.15 -0.81
C LEU A 56 6.59 -1.90 -1.41
N VAL A 57 7.26 -2.01 -2.55
CA VAL A 57 7.85 -0.85 -3.24
C VAL A 57 6.78 0.16 -3.62
N THR A 58 5.64 -0.32 -4.14
CA THR A 58 4.54 0.55 -4.58
C THR A 58 3.93 1.31 -3.41
N VAL A 59 3.66 0.64 -2.28
CA VAL A 59 3.08 1.28 -1.10
C VAL A 59 4.10 2.16 -0.38
N ALA A 60 5.39 1.82 -0.41
CA ALA A 60 6.44 2.71 0.08
C ALA A 60 6.48 4.04 -0.68
N ILE A 61 6.20 4.03 -1.98
CA ILE A 61 6.05 5.26 -2.76
C ILE A 61 4.83 6.06 -2.30
N PHE A 62 3.74 5.42 -1.87
CA PHE A 62 2.60 6.14 -1.29
C PHE A 62 3.03 6.90 -0.05
N ALA A 63 3.80 6.27 0.84
CA ALA A 63 4.33 6.93 2.03
C ALA A 63 5.17 8.16 1.68
N ALA A 64 6.08 8.03 0.70
CA ALA A 64 6.86 9.16 0.20
C ALA A 64 5.96 10.27 -0.38
N LEU A 65 4.96 9.94 -1.20
CA LEU A 65 4.04 10.92 -1.78
C LEU A 65 3.25 11.67 -0.71
N TYR A 66 2.78 10.98 0.34
CA TYR A 66 2.10 11.61 1.47
C TYR A 66 3.03 12.48 2.33
N ALA A 67 4.34 12.23 2.31
CA ALA A 67 5.32 13.08 2.99
C ALA A 67 5.58 14.39 2.23
N TYR A 68 5.50 14.38 0.89
CA TYR A 68 5.87 15.53 0.06
C TYR A 68 4.68 16.34 -0.49
N LEU A 69 3.48 15.76 -0.60
CA LEU A 69 2.32 16.41 -1.23
C LEU A 69 1.16 16.66 -0.25
N PRO A 70 0.32 17.68 -0.51
CA PRO A 70 -0.96 17.87 0.18
C PRO A 70 -1.90 16.66 -0.01
N GLY A 71 -2.84 16.46 0.93
CA GLY A 71 -3.64 15.22 1.00
C GLY A 71 -4.34 14.81 -0.30
N THR A 72 -5.07 15.72 -0.96
CA THR A 72 -5.81 15.41 -2.20
C THR A 72 -4.90 15.02 -3.37
N PRO A 73 -3.86 15.80 -3.74
CA PRO A 73 -2.96 15.38 -4.81
C PRO A 73 -2.13 14.15 -4.43
N ALA A 74 -1.79 13.93 -3.15
CA ALA A 74 -1.12 12.72 -2.70
C ALA A 74 -1.98 11.46 -2.93
N THR A 75 -3.30 11.53 -2.67
CA THR A 75 -4.21 10.42 -2.95
C THR A 75 -4.29 10.06 -4.43
N LEU A 76 -4.42 11.06 -5.30
CA LEU A 76 -4.52 10.84 -6.74
C LEU A 76 -3.20 10.32 -7.32
N ALA A 77 -2.06 10.88 -6.89
CA ALA A 77 -0.75 10.39 -7.29
C ALA A 77 -0.51 8.96 -6.83
N SER A 78 -0.88 8.62 -5.58
CA SER A 78 -0.76 7.27 -5.05
C SER A 78 -1.65 6.27 -5.80
N LEU A 79 -2.88 6.67 -6.16
CA LEU A 79 -3.76 5.84 -6.97
C LEU A 79 -3.16 5.60 -8.36
N ALA A 80 -2.68 6.66 -9.02
CA ALA A 80 -2.04 6.54 -10.33
C ALA A 80 -0.81 5.64 -10.28
N VAL A 81 0.06 5.81 -9.27
CA VAL A 81 1.25 4.96 -9.07
C VAL A 81 0.85 3.52 -8.78
N GLY A 82 -0.15 3.29 -7.92
CA GLY A 82 -0.67 1.97 -7.58
C GLY A 82 -1.22 1.19 -8.78
N ILE A 83 -1.68 1.89 -9.82
CA ILE A 83 -2.15 1.29 -11.06
C ILE A 83 -1.01 1.15 -12.06
N LEU A 84 -0.32 2.25 -12.37
CA LEU A 84 0.62 2.32 -13.49
C LEU A 84 1.90 1.55 -13.21
N LEU A 85 2.51 1.73 -12.03
CA LEU A 85 3.80 1.12 -11.73
C LEU A 85 3.72 -0.43 -11.74
N PRO A 86 2.74 -1.06 -11.06
CA PRO A 86 2.60 -2.51 -11.14
C PRO A 86 2.19 -3.00 -12.54
N THR A 87 1.42 -2.21 -13.30
CA THR A 87 1.02 -2.58 -14.66
C THR A 87 2.22 -2.64 -15.61
N VAL A 88 3.08 -1.62 -15.58
CA VAL A 88 4.29 -1.58 -16.39
C VAL A 88 5.21 -2.74 -16.01
N ILE A 89 5.44 -2.98 -14.73
CA ILE A 89 6.31 -4.07 -14.28
C ILE A 89 5.71 -5.44 -14.64
N ALA A 90 4.40 -5.65 -14.43
CA ALA A 90 3.75 -6.90 -14.80
C ALA A 90 3.81 -7.19 -16.31
N LYS A 91 3.75 -6.15 -17.14
CA LYS A 91 3.80 -6.31 -18.60
C LYS A 91 5.19 -6.46 -19.18
N PHE A 92 6.16 -5.70 -18.67
CA PHE A 92 7.49 -5.67 -19.27
C PHE A 92 8.51 -6.54 -18.52
N ALA A 93 8.35 -6.75 -17.22
CA ALA A 93 9.30 -7.53 -16.42
C ALA A 93 8.81 -8.96 -16.12
N PHE A 94 7.50 -9.15 -15.89
CA PHE A 94 6.93 -10.46 -15.60
C PHE A 94 6.30 -11.14 -16.82
N ASP A 95 6.36 -10.51 -17.99
CA ASP A 95 5.80 -11.00 -19.27
C ASP A 95 4.39 -11.59 -19.12
N SER A 96 3.50 -10.84 -18.44
CA SER A 96 2.18 -11.35 -18.09
C SER A 96 1.32 -11.63 -19.34
N VAL A 97 0.93 -12.90 -19.48
CA VAL A 97 0.06 -13.45 -20.54
C VAL A 97 -1.37 -12.86 -20.48
N GLN A 98 -1.76 -12.30 -19.34
CA GLN A 98 -3.11 -11.74 -19.17
C GLN A 98 -3.34 -10.51 -20.04
N THR A 99 -4.57 -10.22 -20.44
CA THR A 99 -4.85 -9.00 -21.23
C THR A 99 -4.53 -7.74 -20.43
N LEU A 100 -4.20 -6.64 -21.10
CA LEU A 100 -3.89 -5.37 -20.44
C LEU A 100 -5.05 -4.86 -19.58
N GLY A 101 -6.30 -5.07 -20.02
CA GLY A 101 -7.49 -4.72 -19.25
C GLY A 101 -7.60 -5.49 -17.93
N THR A 102 -7.32 -6.80 -17.95
CA THR A 102 -7.30 -7.64 -16.75
C THR A 102 -6.25 -7.17 -15.75
N VAL A 103 -5.03 -6.87 -16.24
CA VAL A 103 -3.92 -6.38 -15.39
C VAL A 103 -4.27 -5.02 -14.76
N LEU A 104 -4.81 -4.08 -15.56
CA LEU A 104 -5.23 -2.78 -15.05
C LEU A 104 -6.32 -2.91 -13.98
N LEU A 105 -7.28 -3.80 -14.18
CA LEU A 105 -8.37 -4.02 -13.23
C LEU A 105 -7.87 -4.62 -11.91
N LEU A 106 -6.98 -5.62 -11.97
CA LEU A 106 -6.34 -6.18 -10.79
C LEU A 106 -5.52 -5.13 -10.04
N ASN A 107 -4.74 -4.31 -10.74
CA ASN A 107 -3.93 -3.25 -10.14
C ASN A 107 -4.79 -2.08 -9.61
N LEU A 108 -5.97 -1.85 -10.19
CA LEU A 108 -6.94 -0.93 -9.63
C LEU A 108 -7.47 -1.44 -8.28
N VAL A 109 -7.85 -2.72 -8.19
CA VAL A 109 -8.26 -3.36 -6.92
C VAL A 109 -7.14 -3.28 -5.90
N PHE A 110 -5.90 -3.60 -6.31
CA PHE A 110 -4.70 -3.43 -5.48
C PHE A 110 -4.61 -2.01 -4.91
N ALA A 111 -4.62 -1.00 -5.80
CA ALA A 111 -4.41 0.38 -5.43
C ALA A 111 -5.50 0.88 -4.47
N LEU A 112 -6.76 0.53 -4.71
CA LEU A 112 -7.88 0.90 -3.85
C LEU A 112 -7.73 0.28 -2.45
N VAL A 113 -7.45 -1.01 -2.36
CA VAL A 113 -7.33 -1.72 -1.08
C VAL A 113 -6.08 -1.26 -0.33
N ALA A 114 -4.92 -1.24 -0.99
CA ALA A 114 -3.66 -0.85 -0.39
C ALA A 114 -3.70 0.60 0.12
N LEU A 115 -4.26 1.53 -0.66
CA LEU A 115 -4.41 2.93 -0.25
C LEU A 115 -5.38 3.06 0.94
N SER A 116 -6.48 2.30 0.94
CA SER A 116 -7.45 2.31 2.04
C SER A 116 -6.82 1.79 3.34
N VAL A 117 -6.11 0.67 3.27
CA VAL A 117 -5.41 0.06 4.42
C VAL A 117 -4.30 0.98 4.92
N TYR A 118 -3.47 1.51 4.02
CA TYR A 118 -2.41 2.47 4.37
C TYR A 118 -2.98 3.67 5.13
N ARG A 119 -4.03 4.31 4.60
CA ARG A 119 -4.67 5.46 5.24
C ARG A 119 -5.30 5.10 6.59
N PHE A 120 -5.97 3.95 6.68
CA PHE A 120 -6.60 3.51 7.92
C PHE A 120 -5.58 3.27 9.04
N VAL A 121 -4.49 2.56 8.72
CA VAL A 121 -3.42 2.28 9.68
C VAL A 121 -2.66 3.55 10.07
N HIS A 122 -2.33 4.39 9.08
CA HIS A 122 -1.63 5.65 9.32
C HIS A 122 -2.47 6.61 10.16
N ALA A 123 -3.76 6.78 9.85
CA ALA A 123 -4.67 7.61 10.63
C ALA A 123 -4.88 7.07 12.05
N SER A 124 -5.04 5.76 12.22
CA SER A 124 -5.17 5.12 13.54
C SER A 124 -3.92 5.30 14.40
N GLY A 125 -2.73 5.27 13.78
CA GLY A 125 -1.47 5.57 14.46
C GLY A 125 -1.39 7.02 14.95
N LEU A 126 -1.88 7.98 14.15
CA LEU A 126 -1.95 9.39 14.54
C LEU A 126 -2.95 9.63 15.68
N VAL A 127 -4.12 8.97 15.66
CA VAL A 127 -5.12 9.06 16.74
C VAL A 127 -4.58 8.48 18.04
N ARG A 128 -3.91 7.33 18.00
CA ARG A 128 -3.29 6.72 19.19
C ARG A 128 -2.21 7.61 19.79
N ARG A 129 -1.45 8.34 18.94
CA ARG A 129 -0.49 9.36 19.38
C ARG A 129 -1.17 10.52 20.10
N ALA A 130 -2.25 11.06 19.53
CA ALA A 130 -2.99 12.16 20.14
C ALA A 130 -3.57 11.76 21.51
N ALA A 131 -4.06 10.52 21.66
CA ALA A 131 -4.56 9.99 22.92
C ALA A 131 -3.45 9.80 23.97
N ALA A 132 -2.27 9.29 23.57
CA ALA A 132 -1.13 9.11 24.47
C ALA A 132 -0.58 10.46 24.99
N ASP A 133 -0.46 11.47 24.12
CA ASP A 133 0.00 12.82 24.51
C ASP A 133 -0.95 13.52 25.51
N VAL A 134 -2.24 13.20 25.50
CA VAL A 134 -3.22 13.72 26.47
C VAL A 134 -3.07 13.02 27.82
N THR A 135 -2.80 11.71 27.82
CA THR A 135 -2.66 10.90 29.04
C THR A 135 -1.37 11.24 29.80
N ASP A 136 -0.27 11.56 29.10
CA ASP A 136 1.00 11.98 29.72
C ASP A 136 0.95 13.38 30.35
N ARG A 137 -0.11 14.18 30.09
CA ARG A 137 -0.26 15.55 30.61
C ARG A 137 -1.19 15.65 31.83
N THR A 138 -1.91 14.59 32.15
CA THR A 138 -2.80 14.49 33.32
C THR A 138 -2.14 13.74 34.45
#